data_AF-A0A1H4KAK0-F1
#
_entry.id   AF-A0A1H4KAK0-F1
#
_cell.length_a   1.000
_cell.length_b   1.000
_cell.length_c   1.000
_cell.angle_alpha   90.00
_cell.angle_beta   90.00
_cell.angle_gamma   90.00
#
_symmetry.space_group_name_H-M   'P 1'
#
loop_
_entity.id
_entity.type
_entity.pdbx_description
1 polymer ?
#
loop_
_entity_poly.entity_id
_entity_poly.type
_entity_poly.pdbx_seq_one_letter_code
_entity_poly.pdbx_strand_id
1 'polypeptide(L)'
;MLPPSRGDATTQTLAGNMQTPSMLVLPIPMIIALVLGAFLIRIAISGERPPFLMALLAACALQSLIVSLRQHYGIGALLPLQPITATFVPPLTWLAFQTASFRPFSLPRDLVHLAAPAFAAFCVVFAPGTLDTVVPAIFVLYGLAILVKLHRSGDDLPLARLEAGRLPARIWGGIGLALILSALSDALIALAIMTGQTGLPPVIVSVFSSAALLAIGLLSISPNAMGETEAESPPQNPHPSEEDAHLVQRLDALLQTDTLYLDPALTLARLARRLHVPAKQLSSAINLVNGENVSRYINRHRIHHACRALEDGANVTEAMLSSGFNTKSNFNREFRRITGTTPREWRPEAGNQR
;
A
#
# COMPACT_ATOMS: atom_id res chain seq x y z
N MET A 1 68.17 -7.97 60.46
CA MET A 1 67.49 -6.88 61.17
C MET A 1 66.57 -6.22 60.16
N LEU A 2 65.26 -6.23 60.46
CA LEU A 2 64.10 -5.67 59.72
C LEU A 2 63.62 -6.37 58.41
N PRO A 3 62.32 -6.73 58.32
CA PRO A 3 61.64 -7.17 57.09
C PRO A 3 61.04 -5.97 56.33
N PRO A 4 60.80 -6.03 55.00
CA PRO A 4 59.92 -5.09 54.34
C PRO A 4 58.46 -5.57 54.33
N SER A 5 57.59 -4.57 54.33
CA SER A 5 56.20 -4.55 54.72
C SER A 5 55.23 -5.24 53.77
N ARG A 6 54.19 -5.84 54.36
CA ARG A 6 52.88 -6.06 53.71
C ARG A 6 52.32 -4.71 53.26
N GLY A 7 52.21 -4.51 51.95
CA GLY A 7 51.46 -3.44 51.32
C GLY A 7 50.78 -3.99 50.07
N ASP A 8 49.51 -3.64 49.92
CA ASP A 8 48.70 -3.76 48.70
C ASP A 8 48.08 -5.12 48.37
N ALA A 9 47.18 -5.56 49.26
CA ALA A 9 46.10 -6.51 48.94
C ALA A 9 44.70 -5.86 49.04
N THR A 10 44.60 -4.54 48.84
CA THR A 10 43.36 -3.79 49.10
C THR A 10 42.92 -2.84 47.99
N THR A 11 43.45 -2.98 46.78
CA THR A 11 43.07 -2.16 45.60
C THR A 11 42.33 -2.95 44.51
N GLN A 12 41.96 -4.21 44.76
CA GLN A 12 41.27 -5.07 43.78
C GLN A 12 39.79 -5.37 44.09
N THR A 13 39.17 -4.62 45.01
CA THR A 13 37.77 -4.84 45.46
C THR A 13 36.90 -3.57 45.37
N LEU A 14 37.16 -2.68 44.40
CA LEU A 14 36.31 -1.52 44.11
C LEU A 14 36.03 -1.31 42.60
N ALA A 15 36.13 -2.37 41.79
CA ALA A 15 35.66 -2.38 40.40
C ALA A 15 34.44 -3.32 40.20
N GLY A 16 33.71 -3.59 41.28
CA GLY A 16 32.44 -4.32 41.25
C GLY A 16 31.28 -3.34 41.04
N ASN A 17 30.49 -3.60 40.00
CA ASN A 17 29.14 -3.06 39.79
C ASN A 17 29.01 -1.57 39.47
N MET A 18 29.70 -1.09 38.44
CA MET A 18 29.06 -0.10 37.57
C MET A 18 28.04 -0.82 36.68
N GLN A 19 26.90 -1.17 37.27
CA GLN A 19 25.65 -1.24 36.51
C GLN A 19 25.46 0.14 35.92
N THR A 20 25.85 0.32 34.65
CA THR A 20 25.39 1.47 33.88
C THR A 20 23.87 1.49 34.03
N PRO A 21 23.25 2.60 34.47
CA PRO A 21 21.80 2.68 34.49
C PRO A 21 21.35 2.28 33.09
N SER A 22 20.48 1.27 33.02
CA SER A 22 19.88 0.80 31.77
C SER A 22 19.11 1.97 31.18
N MET A 23 19.83 2.85 30.50
CA MET A 23 19.24 3.88 29.67
C MET A 23 18.35 3.12 28.73
N LEU A 24 17.07 3.46 28.77
CA LEU A 24 16.06 2.82 27.95
C LEU A 24 16.33 3.25 26.50
N VAL A 25 17.29 2.59 25.87
CA VAL A 25 17.71 2.87 24.49
C VAL A 25 16.56 2.42 23.62
N LEU A 26 15.98 3.35 22.87
CA LEU A 26 14.89 3.12 21.95
C LEU A 26 15.47 2.63 20.61
N PRO A 27 15.39 1.33 20.27
CA PRO A 27 16.00 0.82 19.05
C PRO A 27 15.27 1.33 17.81
N ILE A 28 15.98 1.44 16.68
CA ILE A 28 15.39 1.89 15.39
C ILE A 28 14.11 1.09 15.04
N PRO A 29 14.06 -0.25 15.16
CA PRO A 29 12.83 -1.01 14.92
C PRO A 29 11.65 -0.60 15.83
N MET A 30 11.93 -0.16 17.06
CA MET A 30 10.89 0.30 17.97
C MET A 30 10.32 1.66 17.55
N ILE A 31 11.16 2.55 17.02
CA ILE A 31 10.71 3.81 16.41
C ILE A 31 9.80 3.50 15.20
N ILE A 32 10.21 2.58 14.33
CA ILE A 32 9.41 2.14 13.18
C ILE A 32 8.04 1.60 13.64
N ALA A 33 8.02 0.75 14.66
CA ALA A 33 6.77 0.20 15.22
C ALA A 33 5.83 1.32 15.71
N LEU A 34 6.36 2.33 16.42
CA LEU A 34 5.58 3.47 16.91
C LEU A 34 5.03 4.33 15.76
N VAL A 35 5.84 4.62 14.74
CA VAL A 35 5.42 5.39 13.56
C VAL A 35 4.30 4.66 12.83
N LEU A 36 4.46 3.36 12.56
CA LEU A 36 3.43 2.54 11.92
C LEU A 36 2.14 2.46 12.75
N GLY A 37 2.27 2.36 14.08
CA GLY A 37 1.15 2.41 15.01
C GLY A 37 0.39 3.74 14.96
N ALA A 38 1.10 4.87 14.92
CA ALA A 38 0.49 6.19 14.77
C ALA A 38 -0.25 6.34 13.43
N PHE A 39 0.32 5.85 12.33
CA PHE A 39 -0.36 5.80 11.03
C PHE A 39 -1.64 4.95 11.08
N LEU A 40 -1.60 3.80 11.75
CA LEU A 40 -2.76 2.93 11.91
C LEU A 40 -3.89 3.62 12.69
N ILE A 41 -3.57 4.33 13.77
CA ILE A 41 -4.54 5.13 14.55
C ILE A 41 -5.13 6.24 13.67
N ARG A 42 -4.28 6.97 12.93
CA ARG A 42 -4.74 8.03 12.02
C ARG A 42 -5.73 7.51 11.00
N ILE A 43 -5.44 6.38 10.33
CA ILE A 43 -6.33 5.74 9.36
C ILE A 43 -7.64 5.30 10.04
N ALA A 44 -7.58 4.71 11.24
CA ALA A 44 -8.76 4.26 11.96
C ALA A 44 -9.76 5.39 12.28
N ILE A 45 -9.25 6.59 12.52
CA ILE A 45 -10.04 7.81 12.80
C ILE A 45 -10.55 8.47 11.51
N SER A 46 -9.85 8.31 10.37
CA SER A 46 -10.12 9.01 9.10
C SER A 46 -11.38 8.54 8.35
N GLY A 47 -12.16 7.60 8.91
CA GLY A 47 -13.39 7.05 8.31
C GLY A 47 -13.17 6.06 7.16
N GLU A 48 -12.13 6.25 6.32
CA GLU A 48 -11.71 5.27 5.32
C GLU A 48 -10.84 4.18 5.98
N ARG A 49 -11.39 2.95 6.08
CA ARG A 49 -10.72 1.81 6.75
C ARG A 49 -10.40 0.69 5.76
N PRO A 50 -9.33 0.81 4.95
CA PRO A 50 -8.87 -0.28 4.09
C PRO A 50 -8.31 -1.42 4.96
N PRO A 51 -9.03 -2.55 5.12
CA PRO A 51 -8.75 -3.52 6.18
C PRO A 51 -7.39 -4.21 6.00
N PHE A 52 -7.02 -4.54 4.77
CA PHE A 52 -5.75 -5.23 4.48
C PHE A 52 -4.53 -4.32 4.58
N LEU A 53 -4.68 -3.02 4.26
CA LEU A 53 -3.61 -2.05 4.51
C LEU A 53 -3.39 -1.87 6.00
N MET A 54 -4.47 -1.75 6.79
CA MET A 54 -4.36 -1.68 8.25
C MET A 54 -3.74 -2.96 8.83
N ALA A 55 -4.15 -4.14 8.35
CA ALA A 55 -3.59 -5.41 8.77
C ALA A 55 -2.09 -5.53 8.41
N LEU A 56 -1.69 -5.08 7.22
CA LEU A 56 -0.28 -5.04 6.80
C LEU A 56 0.53 -4.11 7.71
N LEU A 57 0.04 -2.89 7.96
CA LEU A 57 0.71 -1.94 8.87
C LEU A 57 0.83 -2.50 10.29
N ALA A 58 -0.22 -3.15 10.79
CA ALA A 58 -0.20 -3.83 12.09
C ALA A 58 0.82 -4.97 12.13
N ALA A 59 0.88 -5.80 11.09
CA ALA A 59 1.84 -6.90 10.99
C ALA A 59 3.28 -6.37 10.95
N CYS A 60 3.55 -5.32 10.17
CA CYS A 60 4.87 -4.67 10.13
C CYS A 60 5.24 -4.06 11.49
N ALA A 61 4.32 -3.35 12.15
CA ALA A 61 4.55 -2.79 13.48
C ALA A 61 4.85 -3.87 14.52
N LEU A 62 4.06 -4.95 14.52
CA LEU A 62 4.26 -6.10 15.40
C LEU A 62 5.61 -6.77 15.14
N GLN A 63 5.99 -6.94 13.87
CA GLN A 63 7.28 -7.53 13.52
C GLN A 63 8.45 -6.66 14.01
N SER A 64 8.39 -5.34 13.78
CA SER A 64 9.42 -4.41 14.26
C SER A 64 9.52 -4.38 15.79
N LEU A 65 8.38 -4.51 16.49
CA LEU A 65 8.34 -4.64 17.95
C LEU A 65 8.99 -5.95 18.43
N ILE A 66 8.63 -7.08 17.83
CA ILE A 66 9.20 -8.40 18.16
C ILE A 66 10.72 -8.40 17.96
N VAL A 67 11.20 -7.83 16.84
CA VAL A 67 12.64 -7.69 16.55
C VAL A 67 13.33 -6.86 17.63
N SER A 68 12.75 -5.71 18.01
CA SER A 68 13.29 -4.85 19.06
C SER A 68 13.40 -5.56 20.41
N LEU A 69 12.30 -6.16 20.87
CA LEU A 69 12.21 -6.89 22.14
C LEU A 69 13.21 -8.06 22.20
N ARG A 70 13.39 -8.77 21.10
CA ARG A 70 14.32 -9.89 21.04
C ARG A 70 15.77 -9.40 21.03
N GLN A 71 16.13 -8.52 20.10
CA GLN A 71 17.55 -8.17 19.84
C GLN A 71 18.13 -7.21 20.88
N HIS A 72 17.32 -6.30 21.43
CA HIS A 72 17.82 -5.24 22.33
C HIS A 72 17.46 -5.47 23.79
N TYR A 73 16.35 -6.17 24.06
CA TYR A 73 15.91 -6.47 25.43
C TYR A 73 16.09 -7.95 25.82
N GLY A 74 16.61 -8.79 24.91
CA GLY A 74 17.00 -10.17 25.21
C GLY A 74 15.82 -11.12 25.48
N ILE A 75 14.60 -10.79 25.05
CA ILE A 75 13.41 -11.63 25.31
C ILE A 75 13.43 -12.88 24.41
N GLY A 76 14.05 -13.96 24.91
CA GLY A 76 14.20 -15.22 24.18
C GLY A 76 12.89 -15.96 23.86
N ALA A 77 11.82 -15.73 24.63
CA ALA A 77 10.50 -16.34 24.42
C ALA A 77 9.87 -15.99 23.06
N LEU A 78 10.33 -14.92 22.41
CA LEU A 78 9.83 -14.47 21.11
C LEU A 78 10.51 -15.17 19.91
N LEU A 79 11.54 -15.98 20.15
CA LEU A 79 12.28 -16.70 19.11
C LEU A 79 11.37 -17.52 18.15
N PRO A 80 10.44 -18.37 18.61
CA PRO A 80 9.58 -19.13 17.71
C PRO A 80 8.52 -18.28 17.00
N LEU A 81 8.17 -17.11 17.56
CA LEU A 81 7.15 -16.23 16.98
C LEU A 81 7.70 -15.43 15.79
N GLN A 82 8.96 -15.02 15.84
CA GLN A 82 9.59 -14.16 14.84
C GLN A 82 9.41 -14.63 13.37
N PRO A 83 9.67 -15.90 13.00
CA PRO A 83 9.47 -16.38 11.63
C PRO A 83 7.98 -16.48 11.27
N ILE A 84 7.12 -16.86 12.22
CA ILE A 84 5.67 -16.96 11.99
C ILE A 84 5.10 -15.57 11.66
N THR A 85 5.38 -14.58 12.50
CA THR A 85 4.91 -13.20 12.30
C THR A 85 5.50 -12.56 11.05
N ALA A 86 6.75 -12.87 10.69
CA ALA A 86 7.36 -12.42 9.43
C ALA A 86 6.55 -12.86 8.21
N THR A 87 6.10 -14.12 8.19
CA THR A 87 5.40 -14.70 7.03
C THR A 87 3.97 -14.21 6.84
N PHE A 88 3.41 -13.40 7.75
CA PHE A 88 2.17 -12.68 7.50
C PHE A 88 2.35 -11.49 6.57
N VAL A 89 3.55 -10.89 6.52
CA VAL A 89 3.81 -9.66 5.75
C VAL A 89 3.59 -9.86 4.25
N PRO A 90 4.17 -10.88 3.58
CA PRO A 90 3.98 -11.04 2.12
C PRO A 90 2.52 -11.36 1.71
N PRO A 91 1.80 -12.30 2.36
CA PRO A 91 0.37 -12.52 2.13
C PRO A 91 -0.50 -11.28 2.31
N LEU A 92 -0.29 -10.52 3.38
CA LEU A 92 -1.04 -9.29 3.63
C LEU A 92 -0.74 -8.22 2.60
N THR A 93 0.51 -8.12 2.14
CA THR A 93 0.92 -7.23 1.05
C THR A 93 0.19 -7.58 -0.24
N TRP A 94 0.11 -8.87 -0.58
CA TRP A 94 -0.64 -9.34 -1.74
C TRP A 94 -2.15 -9.06 -1.65
N LEU A 95 -2.76 -9.29 -0.48
CA LEU A 95 -4.17 -9.00 -0.27
C LEU A 95 -4.46 -7.50 -0.33
N ALA A 96 -3.59 -6.68 0.27
CA ALA A 96 -3.66 -5.22 0.17
C ALA A 96 -3.54 -4.76 -1.29
N PHE A 97 -2.60 -5.32 -2.06
CA PHE A 97 -2.43 -5.05 -3.49
C PHE A 97 -3.69 -5.39 -4.30
N GLN A 98 -4.22 -6.61 -4.13
CA GLN A 98 -5.39 -7.08 -4.86
C GLN A 98 -6.63 -6.25 -4.54
N THR A 99 -6.85 -5.94 -3.26
CA THR A 99 -8.02 -5.17 -2.79
C THR A 99 -7.94 -3.69 -3.11
N ALA A 100 -6.74 -3.13 -3.17
CA ALA A 100 -6.54 -1.75 -3.59
C ALA A 100 -6.59 -1.57 -5.11
N SER A 101 -6.26 -2.60 -5.89
CA SER A 101 -5.95 -2.43 -7.31
C SER A 101 -6.87 -3.18 -8.28
N PHE A 102 -7.38 -4.36 -7.93
CA PHE A 102 -8.04 -5.25 -8.90
C PHE A 102 -9.42 -5.78 -8.51
N ARG A 103 -9.62 -6.21 -7.26
CA ARG A 103 -10.86 -6.90 -6.86
C ARG A 103 -11.17 -6.77 -5.37
N PRO A 104 -12.44 -6.83 -4.95
CA PRO A 104 -12.76 -6.98 -3.53
C PRO A 104 -12.28 -8.33 -2.97
N PHE A 105 -12.23 -8.40 -1.64
CA PHE A 105 -11.88 -9.61 -0.90
C PHE A 105 -12.94 -10.70 -1.04
N SER A 106 -12.48 -11.95 -1.12
CA SER A 106 -13.32 -13.15 -1.23
C SER A 106 -12.76 -14.25 -0.35
N LEU A 107 -13.46 -14.56 0.75
CA LEU A 107 -13.08 -15.57 1.74
C LEU A 107 -12.58 -16.91 1.16
N PRO A 108 -13.31 -17.62 0.26
CA PRO A 108 -12.89 -18.93 -0.21
C PRO A 108 -11.61 -18.92 -1.06
N ARG A 109 -11.30 -17.79 -1.69
CA ARG A 109 -10.10 -17.63 -2.54
C ARG A 109 -8.91 -17.14 -1.75
N ASP A 110 -9.15 -16.26 -0.78
CA ASP A 110 -8.10 -15.54 -0.07
C ASP A 110 -7.61 -16.28 1.18
N LEU A 111 -8.38 -17.22 1.72
CA LEU A 111 -7.97 -18.06 2.86
C LEU A 111 -6.75 -18.94 2.57
N VAL A 112 -6.49 -19.29 1.31
CA VAL A 112 -5.30 -20.07 0.91
C VAL A 112 -4.00 -19.38 1.33
N HIS A 113 -4.02 -18.05 1.45
CA HIS A 113 -2.84 -17.27 1.82
C HIS A 113 -2.44 -17.44 3.31
N LEU A 114 -3.33 -17.99 4.15
CA LEU A 114 -2.99 -18.41 5.52
C LEU A 114 -2.11 -19.68 5.56
N ALA A 115 -2.00 -20.40 4.45
CA ALA A 115 -1.10 -21.56 4.37
C ALA A 115 0.37 -21.18 4.60
N ALA A 116 0.79 -19.97 4.21
CA ALA A 116 2.15 -19.50 4.40
C ALA A 116 2.54 -19.40 5.90
N PRO A 117 1.83 -18.64 6.75
CA PRO A 117 2.13 -18.61 8.19
C PRO A 117 1.86 -19.93 8.90
N ALA A 118 0.86 -20.72 8.46
CA ALA A 118 0.63 -22.05 9.01
C ALA A 118 1.81 -22.99 8.73
N PHE A 119 2.38 -22.95 7.52
CA PHE A 119 3.55 -23.74 7.16
C PHE A 119 4.81 -23.29 7.91
N ALA A 120 4.99 -21.98 8.11
CA ALA A 120 6.08 -21.46 8.95
C ALA A 120 5.95 -21.95 10.40
N ALA A 121 4.74 -21.93 10.97
CA ALA A 121 4.48 -22.45 12.31
C ALA A 121 4.77 -23.96 12.41
N PHE A 122 4.41 -24.73 11.36
CA PHE A 122 4.79 -26.14 11.25
C PHE A 122 6.32 -26.31 11.25
N CYS A 123 7.03 -25.57 10.41
CA CYS A 123 8.50 -25.62 10.35
C CYS A 123 9.16 -25.26 11.69
N VAL A 124 8.63 -24.29 12.44
CA VAL A 124 9.14 -23.94 13.78
C VAL A 124 9.15 -25.14 14.73
N VAL A 125 8.11 -25.98 14.68
CA VAL A 125 7.97 -27.13 15.58
C VAL A 125 8.73 -28.36 15.07
N PHE A 126 8.63 -28.65 13.77
CA PHE A 126 9.07 -29.94 13.22
C PHE A 126 10.41 -29.88 12.48
N ALA A 127 10.78 -28.71 11.93
CA ALA A 127 11.96 -28.57 11.08
C ALA A 127 12.57 -27.15 11.12
N PRO A 128 13.01 -26.66 12.30
CA PRO A 128 13.39 -25.26 12.49
C PRO A 128 14.57 -24.83 11.59
N GLY A 129 15.49 -25.76 11.26
CA GLY A 129 16.61 -25.48 10.34
C GLY A 129 16.20 -25.18 8.90
N THR A 130 14.94 -25.41 8.52
CA THR A 130 14.43 -25.07 7.17
C THR A 130 13.95 -23.63 7.05
N LEU A 131 13.77 -22.92 8.17
CA LEU A 131 13.19 -21.58 8.19
C LEU A 131 14.02 -20.54 7.43
N ASP A 132 15.35 -20.70 7.43
CA ASP A 132 16.28 -19.84 6.67
C ASP A 132 16.08 -19.94 5.15
N THR A 133 15.40 -20.98 4.67
CA THR A 133 15.01 -21.13 3.25
C THR A 133 13.53 -20.84 3.04
N VAL A 134 12.66 -21.32 3.93
CA VAL A 134 11.21 -21.20 3.80
C VAL A 134 10.75 -19.75 3.87
N VAL A 135 11.24 -18.96 4.83
CA VAL A 135 10.80 -17.57 4.99
C VAL A 135 11.19 -16.72 3.77
N PRO A 136 12.46 -16.72 3.30
CA PRO A 136 12.83 -15.99 2.08
C PRO A 136 12.05 -16.47 0.84
N ALA A 137 11.81 -17.79 0.70
CA ALA A 137 11.05 -18.33 -0.44
C ALA A 137 9.61 -17.77 -0.50
N ILE A 138 8.94 -17.63 0.65
CA ILE A 138 7.61 -17.01 0.73
C ILE A 138 7.68 -15.54 0.28
N PHE A 139 8.68 -14.78 0.74
CA PHE A 139 8.87 -13.39 0.33
C PHE A 139 9.08 -13.25 -1.18
N VAL A 140 9.94 -14.09 -1.78
CA VAL A 140 10.16 -14.12 -3.24
C VAL A 140 8.90 -14.48 -3.99
N LEU A 141 8.17 -15.51 -3.55
CA LEU A 141 6.94 -15.96 -4.22
C LEU A 141 5.91 -14.84 -4.34
N TYR A 142 5.63 -14.14 -3.24
CA TYR A 142 4.67 -13.04 -3.23
C TYR A 142 5.19 -11.79 -3.92
N GLY A 143 6.49 -11.47 -3.79
CA GLY A 143 7.12 -10.37 -4.51
C GLY A 143 7.02 -10.56 -6.03
N LEU A 144 7.36 -11.76 -6.53
CA LEU A 144 7.20 -12.12 -7.93
C LEU A 144 5.73 -12.12 -8.36
N ALA A 145 4.82 -12.63 -7.54
CA ALA A 145 3.39 -12.62 -7.85
C ALA A 145 2.87 -11.18 -8.10
N ILE A 146 3.27 -10.22 -7.26
CA ILE A 146 2.94 -8.79 -7.43
C ILE A 146 3.51 -8.28 -8.76
N LEU A 147 4.81 -8.49 -9.01
CA LEU A 147 5.48 -7.99 -10.22
C LEU A 147 4.90 -8.60 -11.50
N VAL A 148 4.66 -9.91 -11.54
CA VAL A 148 4.05 -10.61 -12.67
C VAL A 148 2.63 -10.11 -12.92
N LYS A 149 1.84 -9.94 -11.85
CA LYS A 149 0.48 -9.42 -11.97
C LYS A 149 0.49 -7.99 -12.51
N LEU A 150 1.40 -7.15 -12.03
CA LEU A 150 1.55 -5.78 -12.47
C LEU A 150 1.99 -5.70 -13.94
N HIS A 151 2.98 -6.51 -14.34
CA HIS A 151 3.46 -6.58 -15.72
C HIS A 151 2.37 -7.03 -16.69
N ARG A 152 1.52 -8.00 -16.29
CA ARG A 152 0.39 -8.47 -17.10
C ARG A 152 -0.75 -7.46 -17.19
N SER A 153 -0.93 -6.62 -16.17
CA SER A 153 -1.99 -5.60 -16.14
C SER A 153 -1.58 -4.27 -16.79
N GLY A 154 -0.28 -4.02 -16.98
CA GLY A 154 0.22 -2.77 -17.56
C GLY A 154 -0.07 -1.55 -16.66
N ASP A 155 -0.45 -0.43 -17.29
CA ASP A 155 -0.81 0.83 -16.60
C ASP A 155 -2.27 0.83 -16.08
N ASP A 156 -3.06 -0.20 -16.37
CA ASP A 156 -4.49 -0.26 -16.02
C ASP A 156 -4.71 -0.95 -14.65
N LEU A 157 -4.91 -0.14 -13.60
CA LEU A 157 -5.30 -0.57 -12.26
C LEU A 157 -6.79 -0.22 -12.02
N PRO A 158 -7.72 -1.18 -12.18
CA PRO A 158 -9.18 -0.93 -12.18
C PRO A 158 -9.73 -0.20 -10.94
N LEU A 159 -9.12 -0.41 -9.77
CA LEU A 159 -9.57 0.19 -8.51
C LEU A 159 -8.74 1.40 -8.05
N ALA A 160 -7.63 1.70 -8.74
CA ALA A 160 -6.83 2.88 -8.41
C ALA A 160 -7.61 4.15 -8.76
N ARG A 161 -7.55 5.19 -7.90
CA ARG A 161 -8.16 6.49 -8.19
C ARG A 161 -7.66 6.96 -9.56
N LEU A 162 -8.59 7.32 -10.44
CA LEU A 162 -8.35 7.69 -11.84
C LEU A 162 -7.31 8.83 -12.01
N GLU A 163 -7.10 9.62 -10.97
CA GLU A 163 -6.15 10.74 -10.91
C GLU A 163 -4.70 10.32 -10.62
N ALA A 164 -4.44 9.10 -10.16
CA ALA A 164 -3.11 8.72 -9.66
C ALA A 164 -2.11 8.32 -10.77
N GLY A 165 -2.54 8.23 -12.03
CA GLY A 165 -1.65 7.88 -13.15
C GLY A 165 -0.84 6.60 -12.92
N ARG A 166 0.46 6.62 -13.21
CA ARG A 166 1.38 5.46 -13.05
C ARG A 166 1.91 5.26 -11.63
N LEU A 167 1.58 6.17 -10.72
CA LEU A 167 2.15 6.22 -9.37
C LEU A 167 1.77 4.99 -8.53
N PRO A 168 0.51 4.50 -8.51
CA PRO A 168 0.15 3.30 -7.76
C PRO A 168 0.86 2.05 -8.29
N ALA A 169 1.04 1.94 -9.61
CA ALA A 169 1.79 0.83 -10.21
C ALA A 169 3.26 0.85 -9.77
N ARG A 170 3.90 2.03 -9.80
CA ARG A 170 5.29 2.19 -9.32
C ARG A 170 5.44 1.86 -7.84
N ILE A 171 4.51 2.30 -6.99
CA ILE A 171 4.54 1.98 -5.55
C ILE A 171 4.44 0.46 -5.34
N TRP A 172 3.45 -0.19 -5.95
CA TRP A 172 3.29 -1.65 -5.80
C TRP A 172 4.45 -2.43 -6.42
N GLY A 173 5.03 -1.95 -7.52
CA GLY A 173 6.25 -2.50 -8.11
C GLY A 173 7.44 -2.37 -7.17
N GLY A 174 7.62 -1.20 -6.55
CA GLY A 174 8.65 -0.97 -5.54
C GLY A 174 8.50 -1.87 -4.31
N ILE A 175 7.27 -2.03 -3.81
CA ILE A 175 6.96 -2.95 -2.69
C ILE A 175 7.27 -4.40 -3.07
N GLY A 176 6.85 -4.84 -4.27
CA GLY A 176 7.15 -6.19 -4.77
C GLY A 176 8.66 -6.44 -4.88
N LEU A 177 9.42 -5.47 -5.39
CA LEU A 177 10.89 -5.53 -5.44
C LEU A 177 11.52 -5.55 -4.05
N ALA A 178 11.01 -4.74 -3.11
CA ALA A 178 11.50 -4.70 -1.74
C ALA A 178 11.35 -6.05 -1.02
N LEU A 179 10.26 -6.79 -1.25
CA LEU A 179 10.09 -8.15 -0.72
C LEU A 179 11.18 -9.11 -1.25
N ILE A 180 11.50 -9.03 -2.55
CA ILE A 180 12.53 -9.87 -3.16
C ILE A 180 13.92 -9.50 -2.63
N LEU A 181 14.22 -8.21 -2.52
CA LEU A 181 15.50 -7.75 -1.97
C LEU A 181 15.65 -8.13 -0.49
N SER A 182 14.58 -8.09 0.30
CA SER A 182 14.60 -8.58 1.69
C SER A 182 14.97 -10.06 1.74
N ALA A 183 14.35 -10.90 0.91
CA ALA A 183 14.67 -12.32 0.85
C ALA A 183 16.11 -12.59 0.39
N LEU A 184 16.63 -11.79 -0.55
CA LEU A 184 18.02 -11.88 -1.00
C LEU A 184 18.99 -11.55 0.14
N SER A 185 18.70 -10.50 0.93
CA SER A 185 19.50 -10.17 2.11
C SER A 185 19.57 -11.33 3.11
N ASP A 186 18.44 -11.94 3.43
CA ASP A 186 18.36 -13.07 4.37
C ASP A 186 19.14 -14.29 3.86
N ALA A 187 19.03 -14.60 2.56
CA ALA A 187 19.76 -15.69 1.93
C ALA A 187 21.29 -15.46 1.94
N LEU A 188 21.73 -14.23 1.67
CA LEU A 188 23.15 -13.86 1.73
C LEU A 188 23.70 -13.94 3.15
N ILE A 189 22.91 -13.54 4.16
CA ILE A 189 23.27 -13.68 5.57
C ILE A 189 23.43 -15.16 5.94
N ALA A 190 22.46 -16.00 5.57
CA ALA A 190 22.52 -17.44 5.83
C ALA A 190 23.77 -18.07 5.18
N LEU A 191 24.05 -17.74 3.92
CA LEU A 191 25.23 -18.22 3.20
C LEU A 191 26.55 -17.75 3.84
N ALA A 192 26.62 -16.49 4.29
CA ALA A 192 27.79 -15.96 4.98
C ALA A 192 28.06 -16.72 6.30
N ILE A 193 27.01 -17.02 7.05
CA ILE A 193 27.11 -17.81 8.29
C ILE A 193 27.56 -19.25 7.97
N MET A 194 26.98 -19.89 6.96
CA MET A 194 27.35 -21.26 6.54
C MET A 194 28.80 -21.38 6.06
N THR A 195 29.33 -20.34 5.43
CA THR A 195 30.74 -20.28 4.96
C THR A 195 31.72 -19.83 6.04
N GLY A 196 31.26 -19.59 7.28
CA GLY A 196 32.10 -19.20 8.42
C GLY A 196 32.54 -17.73 8.41
N GLN A 197 31.94 -16.87 7.58
CA GLN A 197 32.32 -15.47 7.45
C GLN A 197 31.56 -14.59 8.44
N THR A 198 32.04 -14.53 9.69
CA THR A 198 31.37 -13.80 10.80
C THR A 198 31.31 -12.28 10.62
N GLY A 199 32.18 -11.69 9.78
CA GLY A 199 32.20 -10.25 9.51
C GLY A 199 31.23 -9.77 8.43
N LEU A 200 30.73 -10.66 7.57
CA LEU A 200 29.85 -10.28 6.44
C LEU A 200 28.40 -9.96 6.82
N PRO A 201 27.72 -10.69 7.74
CA PRO A 201 26.31 -10.45 8.04
C PRO A 201 25.97 -9.00 8.43
N PRO A 202 26.74 -8.31 9.31
CA PRO A 202 26.46 -6.91 9.64
C PRO A 202 26.60 -5.97 8.44
N VAL A 203 27.53 -6.26 7.53
CA VAL A 203 27.75 -5.48 6.30
C VAL A 203 26.58 -5.66 5.33
N ILE A 204 26.08 -6.90 5.17
CA ILE A 204 24.91 -7.16 4.33
C ILE A 204 23.71 -6.37 4.86
N VAL A 205 23.43 -6.47 6.17
CA VAL A 205 22.32 -5.74 6.81
C VAL A 205 22.44 -4.22 6.58
N SER A 206 23.64 -3.64 6.74
CA SER A 206 23.83 -2.20 6.58
C SER A 206 23.68 -1.73 5.13
N VAL A 207 24.16 -2.50 4.15
CA VAL A 207 24.01 -2.21 2.72
C VAL A 207 22.53 -2.24 2.32
N PHE A 208 21.81 -3.31 2.66
CA PHE A 208 20.39 -3.43 2.31
C PHE A 208 19.52 -2.39 3.03
N SER A 209 19.79 -2.10 4.30
CA SER A 209 19.06 -1.08 5.07
C SER A 209 19.29 0.31 4.49
N SER A 210 20.55 0.64 4.14
CA SER A 210 20.90 1.91 3.49
C SER A 210 20.23 2.05 2.12
N ALA A 211 20.24 0.99 1.31
CA ALA A 211 19.57 0.99 0.01
C ALA A 211 18.05 1.16 0.13
N ALA A 212 17.42 0.50 1.10
CA ALA A 212 16.00 0.65 1.38
C ALA A 212 15.65 2.08 1.83
N LEU A 213 16.44 2.67 2.74
CA LEU A 213 16.25 4.06 3.17
C LEU A 213 16.45 5.05 2.02
N LEU A 214 17.47 4.84 1.17
CA LEU A 214 17.69 5.66 -0.02
C LEU A 214 16.51 5.55 -0.99
N ALA A 215 15.99 4.34 -1.22
CA ALA A 215 14.82 4.14 -2.07
C ALA A 215 13.57 4.84 -1.51
N ILE A 216 13.31 4.73 -0.20
CA ILE A 216 12.22 5.45 0.47
C ILE A 216 12.42 6.97 0.36
N GLY A 217 13.66 7.46 0.54
CA GLY A 217 14.01 8.88 0.41
C GLY A 217 13.79 9.40 -1.01
N LEU A 218 14.27 8.69 -2.03
CA LEU A 218 14.05 9.02 -3.44
C LEU A 218 12.56 8.98 -3.81
N LEU A 219 11.81 8.00 -3.30
CA LEU A 219 10.36 7.94 -3.47
C LEU A 219 9.62 9.07 -2.72
N SER A 220 10.16 9.57 -1.61
CA SER A 220 9.57 10.69 -0.88
C SER A 220 9.87 12.04 -1.53
N ILE A 221 11.02 12.18 -2.20
CA ILE A 221 11.46 13.41 -2.86
C ILE A 221 10.95 13.51 -4.30
N SER A 222 10.68 12.37 -4.96
CA SER A 222 10.18 12.37 -6.33
C SER A 222 8.84 13.12 -6.41
N PRO A 223 8.76 14.26 -7.13
CA PRO A 223 7.52 15.03 -7.29
C PRO A 223 6.43 14.24 -8.04
N ASN A 224 6.80 13.09 -8.61
CA ASN A 224 5.91 12.15 -9.30
C ASN A 224 5.45 10.98 -8.41
N ALA A 225 5.82 10.92 -7.13
CA ALA A 225 5.51 9.83 -6.20
C ALA A 225 4.56 10.24 -5.06
N MET A 226 4.54 11.52 -4.72
CA MET A 226 3.37 12.20 -4.17
C MET A 226 2.73 12.92 -5.35
N GLY A 227 1.44 12.78 -5.62
CA GLY A 227 0.76 13.44 -6.73
C GLY A 227 0.67 14.97 -6.57
N GLU A 228 1.79 15.64 -6.30
CA GLU A 228 1.92 17.05 -6.54
C GLU A 228 2.08 17.20 -8.04
N THR A 229 0.94 17.47 -8.68
CA THR A 229 0.86 18.19 -9.94
C THR A 229 2.06 19.12 -10.02
N GLU A 230 2.95 18.81 -10.95
CA GLU A 230 3.92 19.76 -11.47
C GLU A 230 3.16 21.08 -11.60
N ALA A 231 3.47 22.05 -10.74
CA ALA A 231 3.01 23.41 -10.85
C ALA A 231 3.72 24.02 -12.08
N GLU A 232 3.45 23.42 -13.23
CA GLU A 232 3.62 24.03 -14.52
C GLU A 232 2.64 25.21 -14.49
N SER A 233 3.18 26.39 -14.75
CA SER A 233 2.50 27.67 -14.60
C SER A 233 1.08 27.59 -15.17
N PRO A 234 0.10 28.28 -14.53
CA PRO A 234 -1.27 28.27 -14.99
C PRO A 234 -1.30 28.44 -16.51
N PRO A 235 -2.14 27.66 -17.23
CA PRO A 235 -2.18 27.70 -18.68
C PRO A 235 -2.20 29.16 -19.12
N GLN A 236 -1.31 29.51 -20.05
CA GLN A 236 -1.14 30.89 -20.53
C GLN A 236 -2.42 31.47 -21.16
N ASN A 237 -3.53 30.72 -21.19
CA ASN A 237 -4.87 31.22 -21.40
C ASN A 237 -5.82 30.65 -20.32
N PRO A 238 -6.52 31.49 -19.53
CA PRO A 238 -7.51 31.04 -18.54
C PRO A 238 -8.83 30.56 -19.18
N HIS A 239 -8.92 30.60 -20.51
CA HIS A 239 -10.12 30.24 -21.25
C HIS A 239 -9.91 28.91 -21.98
N PRO A 240 -10.90 28.00 -21.93
CA PRO A 240 -10.86 26.76 -22.70
C PRO A 240 -10.71 27.10 -24.18
N SER A 241 -9.73 26.49 -24.85
CA SER A 241 -9.60 26.59 -26.31
C SER A 241 -10.80 25.91 -26.98
N GLU A 242 -11.14 26.30 -28.21
CA GLU A 242 -12.10 25.57 -29.04
C GLU A 242 -11.70 24.10 -29.19
N GLU A 243 -10.40 23.80 -29.20
CA GLU A 243 -9.87 22.44 -29.23
C GLU A 243 -10.19 21.65 -27.95
N ASP A 244 -10.12 22.29 -26.78
CA ASP A 244 -10.44 21.65 -25.49
C ASP A 244 -11.94 21.34 -25.39
N ALA A 245 -12.78 22.29 -25.82
CA ALA A 245 -14.22 22.12 -25.86
C ALA A 245 -14.61 20.98 -26.83
N HIS A 246 -14.01 20.94 -28.02
CA HIS A 246 -14.23 19.87 -28.99
C HIS A 246 -13.73 18.51 -28.47
N LEU A 247 -12.63 18.48 -27.72
CA LEU A 247 -12.12 17.25 -27.09
C LEU A 247 -13.08 16.71 -26.03
N VAL A 248 -13.65 17.57 -25.18
CA VAL A 248 -14.66 17.18 -24.18
C VAL A 248 -15.96 16.73 -24.86
N GLN A 249 -16.38 17.39 -25.94
CA GLN A 249 -17.56 16.96 -26.70
C GLN A 249 -17.38 15.56 -27.32
N ARG A 250 -16.18 15.26 -27.84
CA ARG A 250 -15.83 13.91 -28.32
C ARG A 250 -15.83 12.88 -27.20
N LEU A 251 -15.37 13.28 -26.01
CA LEU A 251 -15.46 12.43 -24.81
C LEU A 251 -16.92 12.14 -24.43
N ASP A 252 -17.78 13.16 -24.40
CA ASP A 252 -19.22 12.99 -24.11
C ASP A 252 -19.88 12.02 -25.09
N ALA A 253 -19.61 12.18 -26.39
CA ALA A 253 -20.13 11.27 -27.42
C ALA A 253 -19.64 9.83 -27.24
N LEU A 254 -18.36 9.65 -26.88
CA LEU A 254 -17.77 8.34 -26.59
C LEU A 254 -18.42 7.68 -25.37
N LEU A 255 -18.65 8.46 -24.31
CA LEU A 255 -19.28 7.98 -23.07
C LEU A 255 -20.74 7.58 -23.30
N GLN A 256 -21.49 8.33 -24.13
CA GLN A 256 -22.89 8.04 -24.44
C GLN A 256 -23.06 6.85 -25.38
N THR A 257 -22.23 6.74 -26.42
CA THR A 257 -22.38 5.69 -27.45
C THR A 257 -21.98 4.31 -26.94
N ASP A 258 -20.87 4.23 -26.21
CA ASP A 258 -20.33 2.94 -25.76
C ASP A 258 -20.72 2.58 -24.32
N THR A 259 -21.48 3.44 -23.62
CA THR A 259 -21.77 3.32 -22.18
C THR A 259 -20.51 3.03 -21.33
N LEU A 260 -19.35 3.50 -21.78
CA LEU A 260 -18.04 3.18 -21.20
C LEU A 260 -17.93 3.52 -19.73
N TYR A 261 -18.70 4.52 -19.28
CA TYR A 261 -18.77 4.90 -17.87
C TYR A 261 -19.32 3.76 -16.99
N LEU A 262 -20.05 2.78 -17.52
CA LEU A 262 -20.51 1.60 -16.77
C LEU A 262 -19.39 0.59 -16.51
N ASP A 263 -18.29 0.61 -17.27
CA ASP A 263 -17.17 -0.29 -17.05
C ASP A 263 -16.47 0.08 -15.72
N PRO A 264 -16.52 -0.80 -14.69
CA PRO A 264 -15.85 -0.53 -13.42
C PRO A 264 -14.32 -0.47 -13.54
N ALA A 265 -13.74 -0.98 -14.64
CA ALA A 265 -12.32 -0.93 -14.95
C ALA A 265 -11.95 0.22 -15.90
N LEU A 266 -12.85 1.17 -16.16
CA LEU A 266 -12.55 2.35 -16.98
C LEU A 266 -11.41 3.15 -16.34
N THR A 267 -10.40 3.54 -17.13
CA THR A 267 -9.28 4.38 -16.70
C THR A 267 -9.16 5.61 -17.60
N LEU A 268 -8.55 6.69 -17.10
CA LEU A 268 -8.23 7.87 -17.92
C LEU A 268 -7.35 7.48 -19.12
N ALA A 269 -6.40 6.56 -18.92
CA ALA A 269 -5.54 6.06 -19.99
C ALA A 269 -6.34 5.35 -21.10
N ARG A 270 -7.37 4.58 -20.73
CA ARG A 270 -8.25 3.91 -21.71
C ARG A 270 -9.10 4.91 -22.49
N LEU A 271 -9.62 5.96 -21.84
CA LEU A 271 -10.36 7.04 -22.51
C LEU A 271 -9.46 7.81 -23.48
N ALA A 272 -8.27 8.21 -23.03
CA ALA A 272 -7.29 8.93 -23.82
C ALA A 272 -6.83 8.12 -25.05
N ARG A 273 -6.60 6.81 -24.88
CA ARG A 273 -6.26 5.89 -25.97
C ARG A 273 -7.38 5.77 -27.01
N ARG A 274 -8.64 5.70 -26.59
CA ARG A 274 -9.79 5.68 -27.52
C ARG A 274 -9.96 6.99 -28.29
N LEU A 275 -9.68 8.12 -27.62
CA LEU A 275 -9.75 9.44 -28.23
C LEU A 275 -8.49 9.82 -29.04
N HIS A 276 -7.46 8.96 -29.01
CA HIS A 276 -6.15 9.17 -29.64
C HIS A 276 -5.44 10.44 -29.16
N VAL A 277 -5.51 10.71 -27.85
CA VAL A 277 -4.89 11.87 -27.21
C VAL A 277 -4.04 11.46 -25.99
N PRO A 278 -3.06 12.28 -25.57
CA PRO A 278 -2.37 12.11 -24.29
C PRO A 278 -3.34 12.25 -23.10
N ALA A 279 -3.17 11.40 -22.09
CA ALA A 279 -3.99 11.43 -20.87
C ALA A 279 -3.93 12.78 -20.12
N LYS A 280 -2.76 13.44 -20.12
CA LYS A 280 -2.56 14.78 -19.53
C LYS A 280 -3.42 15.83 -20.25
N GLN A 281 -3.45 15.79 -21.59
CA GLN A 281 -4.26 16.71 -22.40
C GLN A 281 -5.75 16.53 -22.12
N LEU A 282 -6.23 15.28 -22.10
CA LEU A 282 -7.64 14.98 -21.78
C LEU A 282 -8.02 15.45 -20.37
N SER A 283 -7.16 15.23 -19.37
CA SER A 283 -7.40 15.68 -18.01
C SER A 283 -7.42 17.21 -17.90
N SER A 284 -6.55 17.90 -18.63
CA SER A 284 -6.49 19.36 -18.66
C SER A 284 -7.75 19.95 -19.29
N ALA A 285 -8.17 19.41 -20.44
CA ALA A 285 -9.37 19.87 -21.16
C ALA A 285 -10.65 19.71 -20.30
N ILE A 286 -10.82 18.56 -19.61
CA ILE A 286 -11.98 18.35 -18.72
C ILE A 286 -11.98 19.37 -17.57
N ASN A 287 -10.81 19.63 -16.96
CA ASN A 287 -10.72 20.58 -15.86
C ASN A 287 -11.03 22.01 -16.32
N LEU A 288 -10.48 22.43 -17.47
CA LEU A 288 -10.73 23.76 -18.03
C LEU A 288 -12.18 23.98 -18.47
N VAL A 289 -12.80 22.99 -19.10
CA VAL A 289 -14.16 23.12 -19.65
C VAL A 289 -15.24 22.91 -18.58
N ASN A 290 -15.07 21.92 -17.69
CA ASN A 290 -16.11 21.53 -16.73
C ASN A 290 -15.83 22.00 -15.30
N GLY A 291 -14.63 22.53 -15.00
CA GLY A 291 -14.25 22.95 -13.66
C GLY A 291 -14.17 21.80 -12.65
N GLU A 292 -14.10 20.56 -13.13
CA GLU A 292 -14.05 19.36 -12.29
C GLU A 292 -13.00 18.37 -12.78
N ASN A 293 -12.54 17.50 -11.88
CA ASN A 293 -11.61 16.45 -12.25
C ASN A 293 -12.30 15.33 -13.05
N VAL A 294 -11.50 14.54 -13.77
CA VAL A 294 -11.98 13.42 -14.61
C VAL A 294 -12.83 12.43 -13.81
N SER A 295 -12.45 12.12 -12.57
CA SER A 295 -13.21 11.16 -11.76
C SER A 295 -14.61 11.67 -11.45
N ARG A 296 -14.76 12.95 -11.10
CA ARG A 296 -16.04 13.59 -10.81
C ARG A 296 -16.90 13.68 -12.07
N TYR A 297 -16.26 14.02 -13.20
CA TYR A 297 -16.90 14.04 -14.49
C TYR A 297 -17.49 12.67 -14.85
N ILE A 298 -16.70 11.59 -14.79
CA ILE A 298 -17.20 10.22 -15.06
C ILE A 298 -18.23 9.76 -14.02
N ASN A 299 -17.99 10.02 -12.73
CA ASN A 299 -18.92 9.63 -11.68
C ASN A 299 -20.27 10.33 -11.82
N ARG A 300 -20.33 11.54 -12.38
CA ARG A 300 -21.58 12.21 -12.73
C ARG A 300 -22.42 11.37 -13.69
N HIS A 301 -21.83 10.89 -14.79
CA HIS A 301 -22.54 9.98 -15.71
C HIS A 301 -22.99 8.67 -15.04
N ARG A 302 -22.13 8.09 -14.18
CA ARG A 302 -22.47 6.87 -13.42
C ARG A 302 -23.65 7.10 -12.46
N ILE A 303 -23.67 8.21 -11.73
CA ILE A 303 -24.76 8.53 -10.81
C ILE A 303 -26.06 8.83 -11.58
N HIS A 304 -26.01 9.54 -12.71
CA HIS A 304 -27.20 9.72 -13.55
C HIS A 304 -27.78 8.38 -14.03
N HIS A 305 -26.93 7.42 -14.38
CA HIS A 305 -27.38 6.07 -14.69
C HIS A 305 -27.97 5.35 -13.47
N ALA A 306 -27.35 5.48 -12.29
CA ALA A 306 -27.87 4.90 -11.06
C ALA A 306 -29.24 5.47 -10.67
N CYS A 307 -29.45 6.78 -10.86
CA CYS A 307 -30.76 7.42 -10.65
C CYS A 307 -31.83 6.80 -11.55
N ARG A 308 -31.54 6.63 -12.86
CA ARG A 308 -32.47 5.96 -13.79
C ARG A 308 -32.75 4.52 -13.38
N ALA A 309 -31.73 3.76 -13.01
CA ALA A 309 -31.92 2.38 -12.54
C ALA A 309 -32.81 2.31 -11.28
N LEU A 310 -32.67 3.25 -10.35
CA LEU A 310 -33.54 3.35 -9.17
C LEU A 310 -34.99 3.74 -9.54
N GLU A 311 -35.17 4.61 -10.53
CA GLU A 311 -36.48 4.98 -11.08
C GLU A 311 -37.17 3.78 -11.76
N ASP A 312 -36.39 2.95 -12.45
CA ASP A 312 -36.85 1.71 -13.10
C ASP A 312 -37.12 0.56 -12.11
N GLY A 313 -36.94 0.81 -10.81
CA GLY A 313 -37.27 -0.14 -9.73
C GLY A 313 -36.11 -1.02 -9.27
N ALA A 314 -34.88 -0.79 -9.74
CA ALA A 314 -33.71 -1.51 -9.23
C ALA A 314 -33.48 -1.19 -7.75
N ASN A 315 -33.00 -2.17 -6.99
CA ASN A 315 -32.59 -1.90 -5.62
C ASN A 315 -31.25 -1.13 -5.59
N VAL A 316 -30.94 -0.49 -4.45
CA VAL A 316 -29.73 0.34 -4.28
C VAL A 316 -28.43 -0.40 -4.63
N THR A 317 -28.34 -1.70 -4.35
CA THR A 317 -27.13 -2.48 -4.60
C THR A 317 -26.99 -2.81 -6.09
N GLU A 318 -28.10 -3.12 -6.75
CA GLU A 318 -28.17 -3.34 -8.19
C GLU A 318 -27.87 -2.06 -8.98
N ALA A 319 -28.46 -0.93 -8.59
CA ALA A 319 -28.18 0.38 -9.19
C ALA A 319 -26.69 0.78 -9.04
N MET A 320 -26.08 0.47 -7.88
CA MET A 320 -24.66 0.69 -7.64
C MET A 320 -23.77 -0.14 -8.58
N LEU A 321 -24.01 -1.45 -8.63
CA LEU A 321 -23.18 -2.39 -9.40
C LEU A 321 -23.33 -2.19 -10.91
N SER A 322 -24.56 -1.98 -11.38
CA SER A 322 -24.84 -1.72 -12.80
C SER A 322 -24.27 -0.40 -13.29
N SER A 323 -24.06 0.57 -12.40
CA SER A 323 -23.51 1.89 -12.73
C SER A 323 -21.98 1.96 -12.65
N GLY A 324 -21.30 0.82 -12.54
CA GLY A 324 -19.83 0.76 -12.55
C GLY A 324 -19.15 1.11 -11.22
N PHE A 325 -19.88 1.14 -10.10
CA PHE A 325 -19.29 1.33 -8.77
C PHE A 325 -18.94 -0.01 -8.11
N ASN A 326 -17.68 -0.15 -7.69
CA ASN A 326 -17.21 -1.35 -6.99
C ASN A 326 -17.39 -1.29 -5.46
N THR A 327 -17.63 -0.10 -4.89
CA THR A 327 -17.75 0.07 -3.44
C THR A 327 -18.91 0.98 -3.06
N LYS A 328 -19.66 0.55 -2.03
CA LYS A 328 -20.81 1.29 -1.49
C LYS A 328 -20.44 2.66 -0.92
N SER A 329 -19.26 2.78 -0.31
CA SER A 329 -18.80 4.04 0.26
C SER A 329 -18.57 5.11 -0.81
N ASN A 330 -17.96 4.74 -1.94
CA ASN A 330 -17.75 5.67 -3.05
C ASN A 330 -19.09 6.06 -3.69
N PHE A 331 -19.93 5.06 -3.95
CA PHE A 331 -21.27 5.28 -4.51
C PHE A 331 -22.10 6.24 -3.65
N ASN A 332 -22.25 5.97 -2.36
CA ASN A 332 -23.07 6.82 -1.47
C ASN A 332 -22.56 8.26 -1.40
N ARG A 333 -21.23 8.46 -1.40
CA ARG A 333 -20.61 9.79 -1.35
C ARG A 333 -20.87 10.56 -2.63
N GLU A 334 -20.62 9.96 -3.79
CA GLU A 334 -20.83 10.62 -5.08
C GLU A 334 -22.32 10.82 -5.38
N PHE A 335 -23.17 9.87 -5.00
CA PHE A 335 -24.62 10.00 -5.11
C PHE A 335 -25.08 11.23 -4.34
N ARG A 336 -24.77 11.34 -3.04
CA ARG A 336 -25.15 12.49 -2.23
C ARG A 336 -24.56 13.81 -2.72
N ARG A 337 -23.34 13.80 -3.27
CA ARG A 337 -22.72 15.00 -3.85
C ARG A 337 -23.53 15.55 -5.02
N ILE A 338 -24.03 14.66 -5.89
CA ILE A 338 -24.70 15.03 -7.14
C ILE A 338 -26.20 15.24 -6.92
N THR A 339 -26.83 14.40 -6.10
CA THR A 339 -28.28 14.40 -5.89
C THR A 339 -28.74 15.11 -4.62
N GLY A 340 -27.81 15.48 -3.74
CA GLY A 340 -28.10 16.07 -2.43
C GLY A 340 -28.62 15.09 -1.36
N THR A 341 -29.02 13.87 -1.74
CA THR A 341 -29.68 12.89 -0.86
C THR A 341 -28.97 11.53 -0.88
N THR A 342 -29.32 10.62 0.03
CA THR A 342 -28.75 9.26 -0.01
C THR A 342 -29.51 8.38 -1.01
N PRO A 343 -28.88 7.33 -1.57
CA PRO A 343 -29.57 6.42 -2.50
C PRO A 343 -30.82 5.75 -1.93
N ARG A 344 -30.91 5.62 -0.59
CA ARG A 344 -32.08 5.04 0.10
C ARG A 344 -33.24 6.02 0.23
N GLU A 345 -32.92 7.31 0.28
CA GLU A 345 -33.89 8.40 0.42
C GLU A 345 -34.24 9.00 -0.95
N TRP A 346 -33.51 8.61 -2.00
CA TRP A 346 -33.78 9.01 -3.38
C TRP A 346 -35.21 8.65 -3.75
N ARG A 347 -35.97 9.68 -4.11
CA ARG A 347 -37.26 9.55 -4.75
C ARG A 347 -37.15 10.28 -6.08
N PRO A 348 -37.73 9.74 -7.16
CA PRO A 348 -37.81 10.48 -8.42
C PRO A 348 -38.45 11.84 -8.13
N GLU A 349 -37.76 12.94 -8.44
CA GLU A 349 -38.40 14.24 -8.42
C GLU A 349 -39.44 14.26 -9.54
N ALA A 350 -40.72 14.18 -9.17
CA ALA A 350 -41.81 14.44 -10.09
C ALA A 350 -41.82 15.95 -10.44
N GLY A 351 -41.00 16.33 -11.42
CA GLY A 351 -41.14 17.56 -12.20
C GLY A 351 -40.20 18.72 -11.84
N ASN A 352 -39.30 19.02 -12.77
CA ASN A 352 -39.05 20.41 -13.20
C ASN A 352 -38.52 20.44 -14.65
N GLN A 353 -39.39 20.13 -15.61
CA GLN A 353 -39.30 20.75 -16.95
C GLN A 353 -39.92 22.13 -16.84
N ARG A 354 -39.09 23.18 -16.82
CA ARG A 354 -39.49 24.54 -17.16
C ARG A 354 -38.40 25.21 -17.97
#